data_AF-A0A946IUI5-F1
#
_entry.id   AF-A0A946IUI5-F1
#
_cell.length_a   1.000
_cell.length_b   1.000
_cell.length_c   1.000
_cell.angle_alpha   90.00
_cell.angle_beta   90.00
_cell.angle_gamma   90.00
#
_symmetry.space_group_name_H-M   'P 1'
#
loop_
_entity.id
_entity.type
_entity.pdbx_description
1 polymer ?
#
loop_
_entity_poly.entity_id
_entity_poly.type
_entity_poly.pdbx_seq_one_letter_code
_entity_poly.pdbx_strand_id
1 'polypeptide(L)'
;MNNNSNYQKIILLSLGFFMLLIVMAVFHENGILNAFRFEQEQVKMKEENEGLRRQNDLLRQDIHSLKSDPYAIEKIAREKLNLAKSGDQVYRIVSTKRKLPQVN
;
A
#
# COMPACT_ATOMS: atom_id res chain seq x y z
N MET A 1 14.79 59.88 37.15
CA MET A 1 15.56 58.63 37.31
C MET A 1 14.58 57.47 37.35
N ASN A 2 14.21 56.90 36.19
CA ASN A 2 13.50 55.61 36.13
C ASN A 2 13.89 54.88 34.84
N ASN A 3 15.17 54.51 34.80
CA ASN A 3 15.80 53.89 33.64
C ASN A 3 15.44 52.40 33.60
N ASN A 4 15.12 51.83 34.77
CA ASN A 4 14.73 50.43 35.01
C ASN A 4 13.46 50.06 34.21
N SER A 5 12.49 50.97 34.09
CA SER A 5 11.26 50.76 33.31
C SER A 5 11.54 50.48 31.83
N ASN A 6 12.53 51.13 31.22
CA ASN A 6 12.81 50.95 29.80
C ASN A 6 13.57 49.64 29.54
N TYR A 7 14.50 49.26 30.43
CA TYR A 7 15.17 47.95 30.34
C TYR A 7 14.19 46.80 30.56
N GLN A 8 13.27 46.91 31.52
CA GLN A 8 12.23 45.91 31.73
C GLN A 8 11.35 45.73 30.49
N LYS A 9 10.97 46.83 29.83
CA LYS A 9 10.21 46.79 28.56
C LYS A 9 11.01 46.12 27.44
N ILE A 10 12.30 46.43 27.30
CA ILE A 10 13.18 45.82 26.29
C ILE A 10 13.37 44.32 26.55
N ILE A 11 13.54 43.91 27.81
CA ILE A 11 13.66 42.50 28.20
C ILE A 11 12.35 41.76 27.90
N LEU A 12 11.20 42.33 28.24
CA LEU A 12 9.88 41.75 27.92
C LEU A 12 9.67 41.62 26.41
N LEU A 13 10.07 42.62 25.63
CA LEU A 13 9.97 42.59 24.17
C LEU A 13 10.87 41.50 23.58
N SER A 14 12.12 41.41 24.05
CA SER A 14 13.07 40.39 23.62
C SER A 14 12.60 38.98 23.98
N LEU A 15 12.05 38.80 25.19
CA LEU A 15 11.53 37.52 25.64
C LEU A 15 10.30 37.10 24.82
N GLY A 16 9.39 38.04 24.53
CA GLY A 16 8.24 37.80 23.66
C GLY A 16 8.64 37.43 22.23
N PHE A 17 9.65 38.10 21.68
CA PHE A 17 10.21 37.77 20.37
C PHE A 17 10.83 36.37 20.35
N PHE A 18 11.59 36.01 21.38
CA PHE A 18 12.19 34.68 21.49
C PHE A 18 11.13 33.58 21.64
N MET A 19 10.07 33.84 22.41
CA MET A 19 8.94 32.92 22.57
C MET A 19 8.19 32.73 21.24
N LEU A 20 7.99 33.81 20.47
CA LEU A 20 7.42 33.74 19.13
C LEU A 20 8.26 32.88 18.18
N LEU A 21 9.59 33.01 18.22
CA LEU A 21 10.49 32.18 17.40
C LEU A 21 10.39 30.69 17.77
N ILE A 22 10.29 30.35 19.06
CA ILE A 22 10.12 28.96 19.50
C ILE A 22 8.78 28.42 19.02
N VAL A 23 7.69 29.18 19.16
CA VAL A 23 6.37 28.77 18.68
C VAL A 23 6.39 28.57 17.16
N MET A 24 6.99 29.49 16.39
CA MET A 24 7.14 29.32 14.96
C MET A 24 7.98 28.09 14.60
N ALA A 25 9.10 27.85 15.27
CA ALA A 25 9.93 26.67 15.02
C ALA A 25 9.22 25.33 15.30
N VAL A 26 8.30 25.32 16.27
CA VAL A 26 7.52 24.13 16.65
C VAL A 26 6.28 23.95 15.75
N PHE A 27 5.57 25.03 15.41
CA PHE A 27 4.30 25.00 14.68
C PHE A 27 4.42 25.24 13.17
N HIS A 28 5.60 25.56 12.64
CA HIS A 28 5.80 25.63 11.19
C HIS A 28 5.60 24.26 10.55
N GLU A 29 5.06 24.22 9.33
CA GLU A 29 4.61 23.01 8.62
C GLU A 29 5.71 21.92 8.47
N ASN A 30 6.98 22.31 8.60
CA ASN A 30 8.17 21.45 8.57
C ASN A 30 8.98 21.50 9.88
N GLY A 31 8.33 21.77 11.02
CA GLY A 31 8.98 21.81 12.33
C GLY A 31 9.61 20.47 12.73
N ILE A 32 10.45 20.50 13.76
CA ILE A 32 11.25 19.36 14.26
C ILE A 32 10.38 18.12 14.52
N LEU A 33 9.13 18.32 14.93
CA LEU A 33 8.18 17.26 15.21
C LEU A 33 7.77 16.47 13.94
N ASN A 34 7.61 17.16 12.82
CA ASN A 34 7.28 16.53 11.54
C ASN A 34 8.50 15.79 10.98
N ALA A 35 9.71 16.34 11.11
CA ALA A 35 10.93 15.66 10.68
C ALA A 35 11.09 14.28 11.37
N PHE A 36 10.85 14.22 12.68
CA PHE A 36 10.91 12.96 13.43
C PHE A 36 9.80 11.97 13.03
N ARG A 37 8.59 12.45 12.76
CA ARG A 37 7.49 11.61 12.30
C ARG A 37 7.74 11.05 10.90
N PHE A 38 8.25 11.87 9.98
CA PHE A 38 8.59 11.44 8.63
C PHE A 38 9.72 10.40 8.62
N GLU A 39 10.69 10.52 9.51
CA GLU A 39 11.75 9.52 9.64
C GLU A 39 11.19 8.17 10.12
N GLN A 40 10.32 8.16 11.14
CA GLN A 40 9.65 6.93 11.58
C GLN A 40 8.74 6.33 10.50
N GLU A 41 8.00 7.17 9.77
CA GLU A 41 7.10 6.70 8.72
C GLU A 41 7.88 6.10 7.55
N GLN A 42 9.02 6.69 7.18
CA GLN A 42 9.92 6.10 6.18
C GLN A 42 10.49 4.75 6.62
N VAL A 43 10.92 4.62 7.87
CA VAL A 43 11.42 3.34 8.40
C VAL A 43 10.32 2.28 8.36
N LYS A 44 9.12 2.61 8.82
CA LYS A 44 7.97 1.69 8.81
C LYS A 44 7.60 1.25 7.38
N MET A 45 7.51 2.19 6.44
CA MET A 45 7.20 1.86 5.04
C MET A 45 8.28 0.99 4.41
N LYS A 46 9.55 1.19 4.78
CA LYS A 46 10.66 0.37 4.29
C LYS A 46 10.58 -1.06 4.82
N GLU A 47 10.33 -1.22 6.12
CA GLU A 47 10.15 -2.55 6.73
C GLU A 47 8.95 -3.30 6.13
N GLU A 48 7.83 -2.61 5.91
CA GLU A 48 6.65 -3.20 5.27
C GLU A 48 6.95 -3.65 3.84
N ASN A 49 7.67 -2.82 3.07
CA ASN A 49 8.05 -3.14 1.70
C ASN A 49 9.01 -4.33 1.65
N GLU A 50 9.99 -4.41 2.56
CA GLU A 50 10.85 -5.59 2.69
C GLU A 50 10.06 -6.85 3.06
N GLY A 51 9.10 -6.74 3.98
CA GLY A 51 8.22 -7.84 4.35
C GLY A 51 7.37 -8.33 3.16
N LEU A 52 6.81 -7.40 2.38
CA LEU A 52 6.04 -7.71 1.17
C LEU A 52 6.92 -8.34 0.08
N ARG A 53 8.17 -7.88 -0.09
CA ARG A 53 9.12 -8.48 -1.04
C ARG A 53 9.43 -9.93 -0.69
N ARG A 54 9.74 -10.22 0.57
CA ARG A 54 9.99 -11.60 1.02
C ARG A 54 8.77 -12.50 0.78
N GLN A 55 7.56 -12.00 1.07
CA GLN A 55 6.33 -12.74 0.79
C GLN A 55 6.15 -12.99 -0.72
N ASN A 56 6.44 -11.99 -1.56
CA ASN A 56 6.37 -12.14 -3.01
C ASN A 56 7.35 -13.21 -3.51
N ASP A 57 8.58 -13.20 -3.00
CA ASP A 57 9.62 -14.15 -3.40
C ASP A 57 9.24 -15.58 -3.00
N LEU A 58 8.72 -15.78 -1.80
CA LEU A 58 8.18 -17.08 -1.36
C LEU A 58 7.03 -17.55 -2.25
N LEU A 59 6.05 -16.67 -2.51
CA LEU A 59 4.91 -17.02 -3.36
C LEU A 59 5.34 -17.34 -4.80
N ARG A 60 6.36 -16.65 -5.30
CA ARG A 60 6.95 -16.93 -6.63
C ARG A 60 7.65 -18.28 -6.65
N GLN A 61 8.37 -18.63 -5.59
CA GLN A 61 9.01 -19.93 -5.46
C GLN A 61 7.96 -21.05 -5.39
N ASP A 62 6.88 -20.85 -4.64
CA ASP A 62 5.76 -21.80 -4.58
C ASP A 62 5.09 -21.95 -5.94
N ILE A 63 4.79 -20.84 -6.62
CA ILE A 63 4.26 -20.85 -7.98
C ILE A 63 5.21 -21.58 -8.92
N HIS A 64 6.52 -21.35 -8.82
CA HIS A 64 7.51 -22.04 -9.65
C HIS A 64 7.51 -23.55 -9.36
N SER A 65 7.48 -23.95 -8.09
CA SER A 65 7.40 -25.36 -7.69
C SER A 65 6.09 -26.02 -8.13
N LEU A 66 4.98 -25.28 -8.14
CA LEU A 66 3.69 -25.78 -8.60
C LEU A 66 3.60 -25.80 -10.13
N LYS A 67 4.30 -24.89 -10.84
CA LYS A 67 4.28 -24.76 -12.30
C LYS A 67 5.40 -25.54 -12.99
N SER A 68 6.41 -26.03 -12.28
CA SER A 68 7.49 -26.81 -12.88
C SER A 68 7.01 -28.14 -13.47
N ASP A 69 5.81 -28.61 -13.10
CA ASP A 69 5.14 -29.72 -13.77
C ASP A 69 4.25 -29.20 -14.91
N PRO A 70 4.56 -29.53 -16.18
CA PRO A 70 3.72 -29.19 -17.34
C PRO A 70 2.25 -29.58 -17.15
N TYR A 71 1.97 -30.65 -16.42
CA TYR A 71 0.62 -31.12 -16.13
C TYR A 71 -0.15 -30.15 -15.22
N ALA A 72 0.51 -29.57 -14.22
CA ALA A 72 -0.11 -28.60 -13.31
C ALA A 72 -0.49 -27.30 -14.04
N ILE A 73 0.34 -26.85 -14.98
CA ILE A 73 0.01 -25.70 -15.84
C ILE A 73 -1.18 -26.03 -16.74
N GLU A 74 -1.18 -27.18 -17.40
CA GLU A 74 -2.28 -27.61 -18.28
C GLU A 74 -3.60 -27.73 -17.51
N LYS A 75 -3.55 -28.27 -16.28
CA LYS A 75 -4.72 -28.40 -15.41
C LYS A 75 -5.33 -27.04 -15.07
N ILE A 76 -4.53 -26.05 -14.67
CA ILE A 76 -5.03 -24.70 -14.37
C ILE A 76 -5.59 -24.03 -15.64
N ALA A 77 -4.90 -24.18 -16.76
CA ALA A 77 -5.33 -23.62 -18.05
C ALA A 77 -6.70 -24.18 -18.48
N ARG A 78 -6.89 -25.50 -18.39
CA ARG A 78 -8.14 -26.16 -18.79
C ARG A 78 -9.28 -25.99 -17.76
N GLU A 79 -9.01 -26.18 -16.47
CA GLU A 79 -10.06 -26.21 -15.44
C GLU A 79 -10.49 -24.82 -14.95
N LYS A 80 -9.52 -23.92 -14.74
CA LYS A 80 -9.80 -22.59 -14.16
C LYS A 80 -10.00 -21.52 -15.22
N LEU A 81 -9.22 -21.60 -16.29
CA LEU A 81 -9.21 -20.57 -17.33
C LEU A 81 -9.99 -20.99 -18.59
N ASN A 82 -10.47 -22.24 -18.67
CA ASN A 82 -11.16 -22.81 -19.84
C ASN A 82 -10.40 -22.60 -21.17
N LEU A 83 -9.07 -22.58 -21.11
CA LEU A 83 -8.20 -22.41 -22.27
C LEU A 83 -8.04 -23.76 -22.99
N ALA A 84 -8.03 -23.70 -24.32
CA ALA A 84 -7.83 -24.84 -25.21
C ALA A 84 -6.66 -24.54 -26.17
N LYS A 85 -5.89 -25.55 -26.56
CA LYS A 85 -4.79 -25.39 -27.51
C LYS A 85 -5.33 -25.31 -28.94
N SER A 86 -4.55 -24.71 -29.86
CA SER A 86 -4.88 -24.74 -31.29
C SER A 86 -4.97 -26.19 -31.77
N GLY A 87 -6.14 -26.58 -32.29
CA GLY A 87 -6.46 -27.96 -32.69
C GLY A 87 -7.37 -28.75 -31.73
N ASP A 88 -7.64 -28.24 -30.52
CA ASP A 88 -8.54 -28.89 -29.56
C ASP A 88 -10.03 -28.75 -29.98
N GLN A 89 -10.82 -29.82 -29.84
CA GLN A 89 -12.27 -29.77 -30.03
C GLN A 89 -12.99 -29.41 -28.72
N VAL A 90 -13.66 -28.26 -28.68
CA VAL A 90 -14.35 -27.76 -27.48
C VAL A 90 -15.83 -28.17 -27.52
N TYR A 91 -16.24 -29.02 -26.58
CA TYR A 91 -17.65 -29.41 -26.42
C TYR A 91 -18.32 -28.58 -25.32
N ARG A 92 -19.41 -27.90 -25.67
CA ARG A 92 -20.27 -27.21 -24.70
C ARG A 92 -21.52 -28.04 -24.45
N ILE A 93 -21.68 -28.50 -23.22
CA ILE A 93 -22.91 -29.19 -22.80
C ILE A 93 -24.01 -28.14 -22.70
N VAL A 94 -24.94 -28.14 -23.66
CA VAL A 94 -26.16 -27.34 -23.59
C VAL A 94 -27.28 -28.19 -23.00
N SER A 95 -27.76 -27.82 -21.82
CA SER A 95 -28.98 -28.41 -21.26
C SER A 95 -30.17 -27.91 -22.07
N THR A 96 -30.54 -28.65 -23.12
CA THR A 96 -31.78 -28.37 -23.83
C THR A 96 -32.94 -28.67 -22.87
N LYS A 97 -33.61 -27.64 -22.34
CA LYS A 97 -34.98 -27.84 -21.83
C LYS A 97 -35.82 -28.14 -23.07
N ARG A 98 -35.91 -29.42 -23.42
CA ARG A 98 -36.82 -29.92 -24.44
C ARG A 98 -38.24 -29.59 -23.98
N LYS A 99 -38.80 -28.45 -24.43
CA LYS A 99 -40.25 -28.23 -24.36
C LYS A 99 -40.89 -29.28 -25.27
N LEU A 100 -41.39 -30.35 -24.67
CA LEU A 100 -42.22 -31.33 -25.35
C LEU A 100 -43.49 -30.61 -25.87
N PRO A 101 -43.94 -30.88 -27.11
CA PRO A 101 -45.17 -30.28 -27.62
C PRO A 101 -46.34 -30.70 -26.73
N GLN A 102 -47.10 -29.73 -26.22
CA GLN A 102 -48.39 -30.00 -25.59
C GLN A 102 -49.34 -30.43 -26.69
N VAL A 103 -49.69 -31.73 -26.70
CA VAL A 103 -50.72 -32.28 -27.56
C VAL A 103 -52.05 -31.80 -27.00
N ASN A 104 -52.76 -30.98 -27.78
CA ASN A 104 -54.17 -30.63 -27.56
C ASN A 104 -55.07 -31.78 -28.01
#